data_AF-A0A6L4YCS7-F1
#
_entry.id   AF-A0A6L4YCS7-F1
#
_cell.length_a   1.000
_cell.length_b   1.000
_cell.length_c   1.000
_cell.angle_alpha   90.00
_cell.angle_beta   90.00
_cell.angle_gamma   90.00
#
_symmetry.space_group_name_H-M   'P 1'
#
loop_
_entity.id
_entity.type
_entity.pdbx_description
1 polymer ?
#
loop_
_entity_poly.entity_id
_entity_poly.type
_entity_poly.pdbx_seq_one_letter_code
_entity_poly.pdbx_strand_id
1 'polypeptide(L)'
;MSASDMKLRIALVLLAASLALPAYGADKKADPAKEQVRRLQQSQRKLEQEKAQLAQEKAALDGQVKEATEKLDEARKQAGAATRKAAALDKELAAAQAEKQALGAKLTDAEQRIAKLSEQQRTTEAERKRLDALAAQQKQSIASCEEHNAKLHGQGVALLEKYQTKSCFDTTLQNEPFSGLKQVEIENFIEDNREQLDEHKLDRQARR
;
A
#
# COMPACT_ATOMS: atom_id res chain seq x y z
N MET A 1 -54.44 57.22 92.02
CA MET A 1 -55.22 56.50 93.06
C MET A 1 -54.50 55.21 93.38
N SER A 2 -53.39 55.33 94.11
CA SER A 2 -53.22 55.17 95.56
C SER A 2 -53.28 53.70 96.02
N ALA A 3 -52.08 53.19 96.34
CA ALA A 3 -51.76 51.84 96.83
C ALA A 3 -52.22 51.56 98.29
N SER A 4 -53.17 52.36 98.78
CA SER A 4 -53.66 52.37 100.16
C SER A 4 -54.95 51.54 100.33
N ASP A 5 -55.85 51.56 99.34
CA ASP A 5 -57.23 51.06 99.55
C ASP A 5 -57.42 49.57 99.22
N MET A 6 -56.46 48.94 98.52
CA MET A 6 -56.53 47.50 98.24
C MET A 6 -55.96 46.65 99.38
N LYS A 7 -55.02 47.20 100.17
CA LYS A 7 -54.48 46.57 101.39
C LYS A 7 -55.57 46.33 102.45
N LEU A 8 -56.62 47.16 102.45
CA LEU A 8 -57.78 47.03 103.34
C LEU A 8 -58.74 45.90 102.91
N ARG A 9 -58.80 45.58 101.61
CA ARG A 9 -59.58 44.43 101.09
C ARG A 9 -58.84 43.10 101.19
N ILE A 10 -57.51 43.17 101.23
CA ILE A 10 -56.63 42.01 101.48
C ILE A 10 -56.73 41.57 102.95
N ALA A 11 -57.03 42.47 103.89
CA ALA A 11 -57.14 42.13 105.32
C ALA A 11 -58.47 41.45 105.72
N LEU A 12 -59.57 41.66 104.97
CA LEU A 12 -60.90 41.15 105.36
C LEU A 12 -61.23 39.75 104.80
N VAL A 13 -60.46 39.25 103.84
CA VAL A 13 -60.60 37.86 103.33
C VAL A 13 -59.59 36.92 104.00
N LEU A 14 -58.60 37.47 104.71
CA LEU A 14 -57.54 36.73 105.41
C LEU A 14 -57.91 36.29 106.84
N LEU A 15 -59.13 36.55 107.31
CA LEU A 15 -59.59 36.21 108.67
C LEU A 15 -60.95 35.47 108.69
N ALA A 16 -61.24 34.68 107.65
CA ALA A 16 -62.15 33.54 107.75
C ALA A 16 -61.30 32.27 107.87
N ALA A 17 -60.52 32.24 108.95
CA ALA A 17 -59.90 31.04 109.44
C ALA A 17 -61.00 30.08 109.93
N SER A 18 -60.67 28.81 109.78
CA SER A 18 -61.14 27.66 110.55
C SER A 18 -62.37 26.91 110.02
N LEU A 19 -62.18 25.59 109.94
CA LEU A 19 -63.07 24.51 109.48
C LEU A 19 -63.05 24.21 107.97
N ALA A 20 -61.97 23.57 107.50
CA ALA A 20 -62.02 22.22 106.90
C ALA A 20 -60.74 21.90 106.11
N LEU A 21 -59.85 21.13 106.72
CA LEU A 21 -58.96 20.20 106.03
C LEU A 21 -59.09 18.86 106.78
N PRO A 22 -58.97 17.68 106.15
CA PRO A 22 -58.39 17.43 104.83
C PRO A 22 -59.26 16.51 103.93
N ALA A 23 -59.38 16.84 102.65
CA ALA A 23 -59.56 15.81 101.62
C ALA A 23 -58.21 15.61 100.92
N TYR A 24 -57.28 15.01 101.66
CA TYR A 24 -56.20 14.22 101.08
C TYR A 24 -56.86 13.01 100.39
N GLY A 25 -57.29 13.18 99.15
CA GLY A 25 -57.22 12.10 98.16
C GLY A 25 -55.83 12.21 97.55
N ALA A 26 -54.78 11.69 98.18
CA ALA A 26 -54.33 10.34 97.85
C ALA A 26 -54.39 10.12 96.33
N ASP A 27 -53.46 10.78 95.62
CA ASP A 27 -52.37 10.03 95.01
C ASP A 27 -52.79 8.60 94.63
N LYS A 28 -53.63 8.47 93.60
CA LYS A 28 -53.57 7.27 92.78
C LYS A 28 -52.29 7.41 91.98
N LYS A 29 -51.20 7.00 92.65
CA LYS A 29 -49.90 6.68 92.09
C LYS A 29 -50.12 6.29 90.64
N ALA A 30 -49.53 7.06 89.72
CA ALA A 30 -49.22 6.52 88.41
C ALA A 30 -48.51 5.20 88.71
N ASP A 31 -49.23 4.10 88.47
CA ASP A 31 -48.77 2.77 88.82
C ASP A 31 -47.42 2.61 88.11
N PRO A 32 -46.28 2.52 88.84
CA PRO A 32 -44.97 2.48 88.20
C PRO A 32 -44.90 1.31 87.20
N ALA A 33 -45.71 0.27 87.42
CA ALA A 33 -45.91 -0.82 86.47
C ALA A 33 -46.61 -0.36 85.17
N LYS A 34 -47.62 0.52 85.20
CA LYS A 34 -48.28 1.05 83.99
C LYS A 34 -47.38 2.01 83.20
N GLU A 35 -46.59 2.83 83.86
CA GLU A 35 -45.60 3.67 83.17
C GLU A 35 -44.48 2.85 82.54
N GLN A 36 -44.00 1.80 83.22
CA GLN A 36 -43.06 0.83 82.65
C GLN A 36 -43.65 0.08 81.46
N VAL A 37 -44.90 -0.38 81.55
CA VAL A 37 -45.61 -1.03 80.43
C VAL A 37 -45.77 -0.07 79.25
N ARG A 38 -46.09 1.21 79.48
CA ARG A 38 -46.20 2.21 78.41
C ARG A 38 -44.85 2.48 77.73
N ARG A 39 -43.75 2.55 78.48
CA ARG A 39 -42.39 2.67 77.93
C ARG A 39 -41.99 1.44 77.13
N LEU A 40 -42.32 0.24 77.62
CA LEU A 40 -42.08 -1.03 76.92
C LEU A 40 -42.91 -1.14 75.63
N GLN A 41 -44.16 -0.69 75.63
CA GLN A 41 -44.99 -0.62 74.42
C GLN A 41 -44.44 0.40 73.42
N GLN A 42 -43.96 1.56 73.88
CA GLN A 42 -43.30 2.54 73.01
C GLN A 42 -41.99 2.00 72.43
N SER A 43 -41.18 1.27 73.21
CA SER A 43 -39.96 0.64 72.71
C SER A 43 -40.25 -0.50 71.73
N GLN A 44 -41.30 -1.30 71.96
CA GLN A 44 -41.74 -2.33 71.00
C GLN A 44 -42.15 -1.70 69.66
N ARG A 45 -42.95 -0.62 69.67
CA ARG A 45 -43.34 0.09 68.44
C ARG A 45 -42.14 0.67 67.70
N LYS A 46 -41.14 1.22 68.41
CA LYS A 46 -39.90 1.71 67.79
C LYS A 46 -39.10 0.57 67.15
N LEU A 47 -38.94 -0.55 67.84
CA LEU A 47 -38.27 -1.74 67.31
C LEU A 47 -39.01 -2.35 66.12
N GLU A 48 -40.34 -2.34 66.11
CA GLU A 48 -41.14 -2.77 64.96
C GLU A 48 -40.97 -1.83 63.76
N GLN A 49 -40.93 -0.51 63.98
CA GLN A 49 -40.63 0.47 62.93
C GLN A 49 -39.22 0.30 62.37
N GLU A 50 -38.21 0.13 63.23
CA GLU A 50 -36.82 -0.12 62.83
C GLU A 50 -36.70 -1.44 62.06
N LYS A 51 -37.36 -2.52 62.50
CA LYS A 51 -37.41 -3.79 61.76
C LYS A 51 -38.06 -3.62 60.39
N ALA A 52 -39.14 -2.84 60.28
CA ALA A 52 -39.79 -2.57 59.01
C ALA A 52 -38.89 -1.74 58.07
N GLN A 53 -38.19 -0.73 58.59
CA GLN A 53 -37.21 0.06 57.85
C GLN A 53 -36.04 -0.80 57.37
N LEU A 54 -35.43 -1.59 58.25
CA LEU A 54 -34.34 -2.49 57.90
C LEU A 54 -34.77 -3.56 56.89
N ALA A 55 -36.00 -4.07 56.99
CA ALA A 55 -36.54 -5.01 55.99
C ALA A 55 -36.72 -4.34 54.62
N GLN A 56 -37.18 -3.09 54.58
CA GLN A 56 -37.30 -2.32 53.35
C GLN A 56 -35.94 -1.99 52.73
N GLU A 57 -34.98 -1.56 53.55
CA GLU A 57 -33.60 -1.29 53.11
C GLU A 57 -32.92 -2.54 52.57
N LYS A 58 -33.08 -3.69 53.27
CA LYS A 58 -32.56 -4.97 52.79
C LYS A 58 -33.17 -5.36 51.44
N ALA A 59 -34.48 -5.21 51.28
CA ALA A 59 -35.14 -5.48 50.00
C ALA A 59 -34.65 -4.55 48.88
N ALA A 60 -34.43 -3.27 49.18
CA ALA A 60 -33.88 -2.30 48.24
C ALA A 60 -32.43 -2.62 47.85
N LEU A 61 -31.58 -2.95 48.82
CA LEU A 61 -30.20 -3.38 48.59
C LEU A 61 -30.12 -4.69 47.81
N ASP A 62 -30.96 -5.69 48.13
CA ASP A 62 -31.04 -6.94 47.36
C ASP A 62 -31.45 -6.67 45.90
N GLY A 63 -32.34 -5.71 45.66
CA GLY A 63 -32.70 -5.24 44.32
C GLY A 63 -31.51 -4.60 43.59
N GLN A 64 -30.80 -3.69 44.25
CA GLN A 64 -29.62 -3.03 43.68
C GLN A 64 -28.47 -4.01 43.40
N VAL A 65 -28.25 -4.99 44.28
CA VAL A 65 -27.24 -6.04 44.07
C VAL A 65 -27.58 -6.88 42.85
N LYS A 66 -28.86 -7.26 42.66
CA LYS A 66 -29.29 -7.99 41.45
C LYS A 66 -29.08 -7.17 40.19
N GLU A 67 -29.53 -5.92 40.17
CA GLU A 67 -29.36 -5.04 39.01
C GLU A 67 -27.88 -4.78 38.68
N ALA A 68 -27.06 -4.53 39.70
CA ALA A 68 -25.62 -4.37 39.54
C ALA A 68 -24.95 -5.65 39.02
N THR A 69 -25.37 -6.83 39.50
CA THR A 69 -24.87 -8.12 39.02
C THR A 69 -25.23 -8.34 37.55
N GLU A 70 -26.47 -8.07 37.14
CA GLU A 70 -26.91 -8.18 35.75
C GLU A 70 -26.13 -7.24 34.82
N LYS A 71 -25.95 -5.98 35.23
CA LYS A 71 -25.14 -5.00 34.47
C LYS A 71 -23.68 -5.43 34.35
N LEU A 72 -23.12 -5.99 35.41
CA LEU A 72 -21.75 -6.47 35.45
C LEU A 72 -21.56 -7.67 34.52
N ASP A 73 -22.50 -8.61 34.51
CA ASP A 73 -22.47 -9.76 33.60
C ASP A 73 -22.64 -9.34 32.13
N GLU A 74 -23.50 -8.36 31.84
CA GLU A 74 -23.64 -7.80 30.50
C GLU A 74 -22.37 -7.07 30.05
N ALA A 75 -21.79 -6.24 30.91
CA ALA A 75 -20.51 -5.57 30.64
C ALA A 75 -19.37 -6.57 30.41
N ARG A 76 -19.33 -7.68 31.16
CA ARG A 76 -18.36 -8.77 30.95
C ARG A 76 -18.55 -9.45 29.60
N LYS A 77 -19.79 -9.72 29.19
CA LYS A 77 -20.08 -10.29 27.86
C LYS A 77 -19.64 -9.36 26.75
N GLN A 78 -19.94 -8.06 26.86
CA GLN A 78 -19.55 -7.05 25.88
C GLN A 78 -18.03 -6.89 25.81
N ALA A 79 -17.34 -6.83 26.95
CA ALA A 79 -15.88 -6.80 27.00
C ALA A 79 -15.26 -8.05 26.35
N GLY A 80 -15.80 -9.24 26.63
CA GLY A 80 -15.37 -10.48 25.99
C GLY A 80 -15.55 -10.47 24.47
N ALA A 81 -16.68 -9.94 23.99
CA ALA A 81 -16.93 -9.80 22.55
C ALA A 81 -16.00 -8.77 21.90
N ALA A 82 -15.76 -7.64 22.56
CA ALA A 82 -14.85 -6.60 22.08
C ALA A 82 -13.41 -7.12 21.99
N THR A 83 -12.92 -7.82 23.01
CA THR A 83 -11.58 -8.44 23.01
C THR A 83 -11.42 -9.45 21.87
N ARG A 84 -12.44 -10.27 21.60
CA ARG A 84 -12.41 -11.23 20.47
C ARG A 84 -12.37 -10.50 19.13
N LYS A 85 -13.14 -9.43 18.97
CA LYS A 85 -13.12 -8.60 17.75
C LYS A 85 -11.76 -7.93 17.56
N ALA A 86 -11.19 -7.34 18.62
CA ALA A 86 -9.86 -6.74 18.58
C ALA A 86 -8.80 -7.76 18.13
N ALA A 87 -8.79 -8.95 18.75
CA ALA A 87 -7.87 -10.02 18.37
C ALA A 87 -8.06 -10.52 16.91
N ALA A 88 -9.29 -10.49 16.39
CA ALA A 88 -9.55 -10.81 14.99
C ALA A 88 -9.02 -9.72 14.05
N LEU A 89 -9.30 -8.45 14.36
CA LEU A 89 -8.79 -7.30 13.59
C LEU A 89 -7.27 -7.21 13.60
N ASP A 90 -6.62 -7.51 14.73
CA ASP A 90 -5.14 -7.54 14.80
C ASP A 90 -4.55 -8.61 13.88
N LYS A 91 -5.21 -9.78 13.78
CA LYS A 91 -4.80 -10.85 12.84
C LYS A 91 -5.01 -10.43 11.39
N GLU A 92 -6.15 -9.82 11.08
CA GLU A 92 -6.43 -9.31 9.72
C GLU A 92 -5.45 -8.20 9.34
N LEU A 93 -5.12 -7.30 10.27
CA LEU A 93 -4.13 -6.25 10.05
C LEU A 93 -2.75 -6.84 9.78
N ALA A 94 -2.32 -7.82 10.58
CA ALA A 94 -1.04 -8.50 10.38
C ALA A 94 -1.00 -9.23 9.02
N ALA A 95 -2.09 -9.90 8.63
CA ALA A 95 -2.20 -10.57 7.33
C ALA A 95 -2.15 -9.57 6.17
N ALA A 96 -2.90 -8.47 6.26
CA ALA A 96 -2.90 -7.41 5.24
C ALA A 96 -1.53 -6.72 5.12
N GLN A 97 -0.82 -6.53 6.24
CA GLN A 97 0.55 -6.00 6.23
C GLN A 97 1.53 -6.97 5.55
N ALA A 98 1.44 -8.27 5.84
CA ALA A 98 2.26 -9.28 5.19
C ALA A 98 1.97 -9.36 3.68
N GLU A 99 0.70 -9.29 3.27
CA GLU A 99 0.31 -9.25 1.86
C GLU A 99 0.83 -8.00 1.16
N LYS A 100 0.71 -6.82 1.80
CA LYS A 100 1.27 -5.57 1.28
C LYS A 100 2.78 -5.66 1.06
N GLN A 101 3.52 -6.25 2.00
CA GLN A 101 4.96 -6.46 1.86
C GLN A 101 5.28 -7.43 0.71
N ALA A 102 4.54 -8.53 0.60
CA ALA A 102 4.71 -9.49 -0.48
C ALA A 102 4.41 -8.88 -1.87
N LEU A 103 3.35 -8.08 -1.97
CA LEU A 103 3.01 -7.35 -3.19
C LEU A 103 4.07 -6.29 -3.52
N GLY A 104 4.58 -5.58 -2.52
CA GLY A 104 5.69 -4.63 -2.70
C GLY A 104 6.94 -5.30 -3.28
N ALA A 105 7.32 -6.46 -2.72
CA ALA A 105 8.46 -7.23 -3.24
C ALA A 105 8.24 -7.71 -4.68
N LYS A 106 7.03 -8.20 -5.00
CA LYS A 106 6.66 -8.59 -6.38
C LYS A 106 6.70 -7.43 -7.36
N LEU A 107 6.27 -6.23 -6.92
CA LEU A 107 6.31 -5.03 -7.74
C LEU A 107 7.75 -4.65 -8.07
N THR A 108 8.65 -4.63 -7.07
CA THR A 108 10.08 -4.35 -7.29
C THR A 108 10.73 -5.37 -8.22
N ASP A 109 10.45 -6.68 -8.06
CA ASP A 109 10.96 -7.71 -8.97
C ASP A 109 10.42 -7.53 -10.40
N ALA A 110 9.13 -7.21 -10.56
CA ALA A 110 8.54 -6.95 -11.87
C ALA A 110 9.16 -5.72 -12.54
N GLU A 111 9.38 -4.63 -11.80
CA GLU A 111 10.04 -3.42 -12.30
C GLU A 111 11.48 -3.71 -12.75
N GLN A 112 12.24 -4.48 -11.97
CA GLN A 112 13.60 -4.90 -12.34
C GLN A 112 13.60 -5.77 -13.60
N ARG A 113 12.64 -6.70 -13.73
CA ARG A 113 12.50 -7.53 -14.94
C ARG A 113 12.16 -6.70 -16.17
N ILE A 114 11.25 -5.73 -16.04
CA ILE A 114 10.88 -4.83 -17.13
C ILE A 114 12.09 -3.98 -17.55
N ALA A 115 12.84 -3.44 -16.60
CA ALA A 115 14.05 -2.67 -16.89
C ALA A 115 15.08 -3.51 -17.66
N LYS A 116 15.35 -4.74 -17.18
CA LYS A 116 16.27 -5.68 -17.83
C LYS A 116 15.80 -6.08 -19.24
N LEU A 117 14.52 -6.38 -19.41
CA LEU A 117 13.95 -6.74 -20.71
C LEU A 117 14.01 -5.56 -21.68
N SER A 118 13.76 -4.34 -21.20
CA SER A 118 13.87 -3.14 -22.03
C SER A 118 15.30 -2.88 -22.50
N GLU A 119 16.29 -3.07 -21.61
CA GLU A 119 17.70 -2.98 -21.97
C GLU A 119 18.10 -4.07 -22.98
N GLN A 120 17.69 -5.32 -22.75
CA GLN A 120 17.91 -6.42 -23.68
C GLN A 120 17.30 -6.13 -25.05
N GLN A 121 16.05 -5.64 -25.09
CA GLN A 121 15.39 -5.28 -26.34
C GLN A 121 16.16 -4.20 -27.09
N ARG A 122 16.63 -3.15 -26.41
CA ARG A 122 17.44 -2.09 -27.05
C ARG A 122 18.73 -2.63 -27.65
N THR A 123 19.42 -3.51 -26.92
CA THR A 123 20.65 -4.15 -27.40
C THR A 123 20.37 -5.04 -28.62
N THR A 124 19.34 -5.89 -28.56
CA THR A 124 18.95 -6.74 -29.68
C THR A 124 18.51 -5.92 -30.90
N GLU A 125 17.79 -4.82 -30.72
CA GLU A 125 17.42 -3.92 -31.81
C GLU A 125 18.65 -3.25 -32.44
N ALA A 126 19.64 -2.84 -31.63
CA ALA A 126 20.88 -2.27 -32.12
C ALA A 126 21.72 -3.30 -32.90
N GLU A 127 21.83 -4.52 -32.38
CA GLU A 127 22.50 -5.64 -33.05
C GLU A 127 21.82 -5.98 -34.37
N ARG A 128 20.49 -6.06 -34.39
CA ARG A 128 19.72 -6.29 -35.62
C ARG A 128 20.02 -5.23 -36.66
N LYS A 129 19.95 -3.94 -36.30
CA LYS A 129 20.27 -2.84 -37.22
C LYS A 129 21.71 -2.93 -37.75
N ARG A 130 22.67 -3.32 -36.90
CA ARG A 130 24.06 -3.53 -37.30
C ARG A 130 24.20 -4.69 -38.29
N LEU A 131 23.53 -5.80 -38.04
CA LEU A 131 23.54 -6.97 -38.93
C LEU A 131 22.86 -6.65 -40.27
N ASP A 132 21.74 -5.92 -40.25
CA ASP A 132 21.05 -5.47 -41.46
C ASP A 132 21.95 -4.56 -42.32
N ALA A 133 22.68 -3.63 -41.68
CA ALA A 133 23.65 -2.77 -42.37
C ALA A 133 24.82 -3.57 -42.96
N LEU A 134 25.36 -4.54 -42.21
CA LEU A 134 26.43 -5.42 -42.69
C LEU A 134 25.97 -6.28 -43.86
N ALA A 135 24.75 -6.84 -43.79
CA ALA A 135 24.17 -7.63 -44.87
C ALA A 135 23.98 -6.79 -46.14
N ALA A 136 23.50 -5.54 -46.01
CA ALA A 136 23.38 -4.61 -47.12
C ALA A 136 24.76 -4.30 -47.76
N GLN A 137 25.78 -4.04 -46.94
CA GLN A 137 27.14 -3.78 -47.41
C GLN A 137 27.75 -5.00 -48.12
N GLN A 138 27.56 -6.20 -47.58
CA GLN A 138 28.03 -7.44 -48.21
C GLN A 138 27.34 -7.66 -49.56
N LYS A 139 26.02 -7.45 -49.63
CA LYS A 139 25.28 -7.57 -50.88
C LYS A 139 25.79 -6.59 -51.94
N GLN A 140 26.05 -5.34 -51.57
CA GLN A 140 26.64 -4.36 -52.48
C GLN A 140 28.05 -4.76 -52.92
N SER A 141 28.86 -5.29 -52.01
CA SER A 141 30.23 -5.76 -52.32
C SER A 141 30.21 -6.94 -53.28
N ILE A 142 29.31 -7.90 -53.09
CA ILE A 142 29.14 -9.06 -53.98
C ILE A 142 28.70 -8.58 -55.37
N ALA A 143 27.68 -7.71 -55.45
CA ALA A 143 27.22 -7.17 -56.74
C ALA A 143 28.35 -6.44 -57.49
N SER A 144 29.16 -5.66 -56.77
CA SER A 144 30.36 -5.02 -57.34
C SER A 144 31.39 -6.05 -57.81
N CYS A 145 31.67 -7.09 -57.04
CA CYS A 145 32.57 -8.17 -57.46
C CYS A 145 32.06 -8.90 -58.70
N GLU A 146 30.77 -9.20 -58.78
CA GLU A 146 30.12 -9.82 -59.93
C GLU A 146 30.24 -8.94 -61.18
N GLU A 147 29.97 -7.64 -61.06
CA GLU A 147 30.12 -6.68 -62.15
C GLU A 147 31.56 -6.59 -62.64
N HIS A 148 32.53 -6.48 -61.73
CA HIS A 148 33.95 -6.44 -62.09
C HIS A 148 34.41 -7.74 -62.76
N ASN A 149 33.98 -8.89 -62.25
CA ASN A 149 34.31 -10.19 -62.84
C ASN A 149 33.72 -10.33 -64.24
N ALA A 150 32.47 -9.88 -64.45
CA ALA A 150 31.83 -9.89 -65.77
C ALA A 150 32.59 -8.99 -66.76
N LYS A 151 32.99 -7.78 -66.35
CA LYS A 151 33.81 -6.87 -67.17
C LYS A 151 35.17 -7.48 -67.54
N LEU A 152 35.89 -8.01 -66.54
CA LEU A 152 37.19 -8.64 -66.75
C LEU A 152 37.11 -9.84 -67.70
N HIS A 153 36.07 -10.67 -67.55
CA HIS A 153 35.82 -11.79 -68.45
C HIS A 153 35.54 -11.30 -69.88
N GLY A 154 34.70 -10.27 -70.04
CA GLY A 154 34.42 -9.66 -71.34
C GLY A 154 35.67 -9.13 -72.04
N GLN A 155 36.52 -8.42 -71.32
CA GLN A 155 37.82 -7.94 -71.82
C GLN A 155 38.74 -9.10 -72.21
N GLY A 156 38.82 -10.15 -71.37
CA GLY A 156 39.62 -11.35 -71.65
C GLY A 156 39.17 -12.07 -72.93
N VAL A 157 37.86 -12.22 -73.14
CA VAL A 157 37.30 -12.82 -74.37
C VAL A 157 37.61 -11.95 -75.59
N ALA A 158 37.42 -10.63 -75.52
CA ALA A 158 37.71 -9.70 -76.61
C ALA A 158 39.20 -9.73 -77.02
N LEU A 159 40.10 -9.83 -76.04
CA LEU A 159 41.54 -9.97 -76.27
C LEU A 159 41.87 -11.29 -76.99
N LEU A 160 41.29 -12.41 -76.54
CA LEU A 160 41.47 -13.73 -77.17
C LEU A 160 40.92 -13.76 -78.61
N GLU A 161 39.76 -13.17 -78.85
CA GLU A 161 39.13 -13.11 -80.19
C GLU A 161 40.01 -12.32 -81.17
N LYS A 162 40.56 -11.18 -80.75
CA LYS A 162 41.52 -10.43 -81.58
C LYS A 162 42.81 -11.20 -81.83
N TYR A 163 43.33 -11.94 -80.85
CA TYR A 163 44.52 -12.77 -81.03
C TYR A 163 44.27 -13.94 -81.98
N GLN A 164 43.11 -14.61 -81.90
CA GLN A 164 42.70 -15.65 -82.85
C GLN A 164 42.52 -15.09 -84.26
N THR A 165 41.83 -13.95 -84.39
CA THR A 165 41.66 -13.25 -85.67
C THR A 165 43.01 -12.86 -86.26
N LYS A 166 43.93 -12.35 -85.43
CA LYS A 166 45.33 -12.13 -85.82
C LYS A 166 45.94 -13.42 -86.34
N SER A 167 45.88 -14.54 -85.61
CA SER A 167 46.48 -15.81 -86.04
C SER A 167 45.88 -16.37 -87.35
N CYS A 168 44.57 -16.22 -87.55
CA CYS A 168 43.90 -16.61 -88.79
C CYS A 168 44.32 -15.74 -89.99
N PHE A 169 44.49 -14.43 -89.81
CA PHE A 169 44.99 -13.53 -90.85
C PHE A 169 46.53 -13.58 -91.02
N ASP A 170 47.29 -13.80 -89.94
CA ASP A 170 48.76 -13.84 -89.91
C ASP A 170 49.31 -15.01 -90.72
N THR A 171 48.63 -16.15 -90.74
CA THR A 171 49.07 -17.28 -91.56
C THR A 171 49.05 -16.93 -93.06
N THR A 172 48.37 -15.85 -93.46
CA THR A 172 48.32 -15.35 -94.84
C THR A 172 49.14 -14.06 -95.04
N LEU A 173 49.52 -13.33 -93.97
CA LEU A 173 50.08 -11.97 -94.04
C LEU A 173 51.35 -11.71 -93.22
N GLN A 174 51.95 -12.72 -92.57
CA GLN A 174 53.19 -12.60 -91.78
C GLN A 174 54.43 -12.07 -92.54
N ASN A 175 54.33 -11.81 -93.85
CA ASN A 175 55.42 -11.38 -94.72
C ASN A 175 55.11 -10.08 -95.49
N GLU A 176 54.47 -9.06 -94.90
CA GLU A 176 54.46 -7.73 -95.53
C GLU A 176 55.54 -6.78 -94.97
N PRO A 177 56.67 -6.59 -95.69
CA PRO A 177 57.81 -5.82 -95.19
C PRO A 177 57.68 -4.28 -95.33
N PHE A 178 56.56 -3.71 -95.78
CA PHE A 178 56.56 -2.32 -96.26
C PHE A 178 55.64 -1.29 -95.56
N SER A 179 54.63 -1.66 -94.74
CA SER A 179 53.67 -0.66 -94.22
C SER A 179 53.59 -0.48 -92.70
N GLY A 180 53.91 -1.50 -91.87
CA GLY A 180 53.88 -1.39 -90.40
C GLY A 180 52.51 -1.08 -89.76
N LEU A 181 51.48 -0.78 -90.55
CA LEU A 181 50.15 -0.34 -90.11
C LEU A 181 49.48 -1.35 -89.18
N LYS A 182 49.66 -2.66 -89.44
CA LYS A 182 49.12 -3.74 -88.60
C LYS A 182 49.79 -3.84 -87.23
N GLN A 183 51.08 -3.50 -87.15
CA GLN A 183 51.78 -3.45 -85.86
C GLN A 183 51.21 -2.34 -84.99
N VAL A 184 51.02 -1.14 -85.54
CA VAL A 184 50.41 0.00 -84.85
C VAL A 184 48.97 -0.30 -84.43
N GLU A 185 48.18 -0.97 -85.26
CA GLU A 185 46.80 -1.36 -84.93
C GLU A 185 46.73 -2.34 -83.73
N ILE A 186 47.72 -3.23 -83.60
CA ILE A 186 47.84 -4.14 -82.46
C ILE A 186 48.34 -3.41 -81.22
N GLU A 187 49.31 -2.52 -81.39
CA GLU A 187 49.91 -1.73 -80.30
C GLU A 187 48.85 -0.82 -79.68
N ASN A 188 48.10 -0.06 -80.49
CA ASN A 188 46.97 0.74 -80.04
C ASN A 188 45.91 -0.10 -79.31
N PHE A 189 45.61 -1.30 -79.81
CA PHE A 189 44.62 -2.16 -79.15
C PHE A 189 45.11 -2.71 -77.80
N ILE A 190 46.40 -3.05 -77.69
CA ILE A 190 47.01 -3.45 -76.42
C ILE A 190 46.98 -2.28 -75.44
N GLU A 191 47.30 -1.07 -75.90
CA GLU A 191 47.23 0.14 -75.08
C GLU A 191 45.79 0.44 -74.62
N ASP A 192 44.80 0.39 -75.51
CA ASP A 192 43.38 0.59 -75.17
C ASP A 192 42.90 -0.41 -74.11
N ASN A 193 43.29 -1.68 -74.21
CA ASN A 193 42.93 -2.70 -73.20
C ASN A 193 43.69 -2.49 -71.90
N ARG A 194 44.96 -2.05 -71.96
CA ARG A 194 45.74 -1.69 -70.77
C ARG A 194 45.10 -0.53 -70.03
N GLU A 195 44.68 0.51 -70.76
CA GLU A 195 44.04 1.69 -70.20
C GLU A 195 42.70 1.33 -69.54
N GLN A 196 41.87 0.50 -70.19
CA GLN A 196 40.64 0.01 -69.57
C GLN A 196 40.88 -0.87 -68.32
N LEU A 197 41.91 -1.72 -68.33
CA LEU A 197 42.28 -2.53 -67.17
C LEU A 197 42.80 -1.68 -66.00
N ASP A 198 43.57 -0.64 -66.30
CA ASP A 198 44.12 0.28 -65.31
C ASP A 198 43.05 1.24 -64.76
N GLU A 199 42.11 1.70 -65.58
CA GLU A 199 40.95 2.51 -65.16
C GLU A 199 40.08 1.76 -64.12
N HIS A 200 39.84 0.46 -64.33
CA HIS A 200 39.15 -0.39 -63.36
C HIS A 200 39.96 -0.67 -62.09
N LYS A 201 41.29 -0.59 -62.14
CA LYS A 201 42.18 -0.73 -60.98
C LYS A 201 42.15 0.51 -60.10
N LEU A 202 42.03 1.69 -60.69
CA LEU A 202 41.94 2.98 -60.00
C LEU A 202 40.61 3.17 -59.26
N ASP A 203 39.48 2.72 -59.84
CA ASP A 203 38.16 2.76 -59.19
C ASP A 203 38.13 1.91 -57.90
N ARG A 204 38.96 0.84 -57.83
CA ARG A 204 39.15 0.03 -56.61
C ARG A 204 39.92 0.77 -55.50
N GLN A 205 40.85 1.67 -55.85
CA GLN A 205 41.65 2.42 -54.87
C GLN A 205 40.91 3.67 -54.37
N ALA A 206 40.07 4.30 -55.19
CA ALA A 206 39.29 5.48 -54.80
C ALA A 206 38.10 5.17 -53.86
N ARG A 207 37.65 3.92 -53.81
CA ARG A 207 36.51 3.46 -52.97
C ARG A 207 36.91 2.77 -51.67
N ARG A 208 38.21 2.66 -51.37
CA ARG A 208 38.76 2.17 -50.08
C ARG A 208 39.03 3.33 -49.15
#